data_AF-K1QH40-F1
#
_entry.id   AF-K1QH40-F1
#
_cell.length_a   1.000
_cell.length_b   1.000
_cell.length_c   1.000
_cell.angle_alpha   90.00
_cell.angle_beta   90.00
_cell.angle_gamma   90.00
#
_symmetry.space_group_name_H-M   'P 1'
#
loop_
_entity.id
_entity.type
_entity.pdbx_description
1 polymer ?
#
loop_
_entity_poly.entity_id
_entity_poly.type
_entity_poly.pdbx_seq_one_letter_code
_entity_poly.pdbx_strand_id
1 'polypeptide(L)'
;MIAVAVIVLLVCVLFFGLRRRLRQLPLPYYEGRHVVITGCDTGFGHMLAMELDARGLSVFAGCLTNNGEEELKKSCSRKLRTFPLDVSDPDSIKKALLYIKAHLPDDTGIWALVNNAGIAGSVGPVDWLTRRDYEVVMSVNLYGMIDMTNACLPLLRKEKGRVVNMTSICGRITLAPTPYCASKYAAEAYSDCLRYSA
;
A
#
# COMPACT_ATOMS: atom_id res chain seq x y z
N MET A 1 22.87 -6.30 -39.41
CA MET A 1 21.84 -5.36 -38.93
C MET A 1 20.51 -6.07 -38.65
N ILE A 2 19.86 -6.69 -39.64
CA ILE A 2 18.55 -7.36 -39.47
C ILE A 2 18.62 -8.56 -38.51
N ALA A 3 19.63 -9.43 -38.63
CA ALA A 3 19.76 -10.60 -37.76
C ALA A 3 19.93 -10.24 -36.26
N VAL A 4 20.66 -9.16 -35.96
CA VAL A 4 20.86 -8.66 -34.59
C VAL A 4 19.53 -8.14 -34.02
N ALA A 5 18.77 -7.39 -34.81
CA ALA A 5 17.46 -6.88 -34.38
C ALA A 5 16.45 -8.02 -34.10
N VAL A 6 16.46 -9.08 -34.91
CA VAL A 6 15.59 -10.25 -34.70
C VAL A 6 15.97 -11.01 -33.42
N ILE A 7 17.27 -11.20 -33.16
CA ILE A 7 17.75 -11.85 -31.92
C ILE A 7 17.35 -11.02 -30.69
N VAL A 8 17.54 -9.70 -30.72
CA VAL A 8 17.15 -8.82 -29.60
C VAL A 8 15.65 -8.90 -29.36
N LEU A 9 14.83 -8.86 -30.42
CA LEU A 9 13.37 -8.99 -30.29
C LEU A 9 12.97 -10.33 -29.67
N LEU A 10 13.56 -11.44 -30.13
CA LEU A 10 13.29 -12.77 -29.58
C LEU A 10 13.68 -12.87 -28.10
N VAL A 11 14.84 -12.33 -27.72
CA VAL A 11 15.29 -12.28 -26.32
C VAL A 11 14.34 -11.43 -25.49
N CYS A 12 13.89 -10.27 -25.98
CA CYS A 12 12.89 -9.46 -25.29
C CYS A 12 11.57 -10.22 -25.12
N VAL A 13 11.05 -10.84 -26.18
CA VAL A 13 9.80 -11.61 -26.11
C VAL A 13 9.91 -12.78 -25.14
N LEU A 14 11.02 -13.53 -25.18
CA LEU A 14 11.30 -14.61 -24.22
C LEU A 14 11.43 -14.07 -22.80
N PHE A 15 12.15 -12.97 -22.60
CA PHE A 15 12.32 -12.34 -21.29
C PHE A 15 10.99 -11.85 -20.71
N PHE A 16 10.20 -11.11 -21.48
CA PHE A 16 8.89 -10.61 -21.05
C PHE A 16 7.88 -11.75 -20.87
N GLY A 17 7.88 -12.75 -21.75
CA GLY A 17 7.04 -13.94 -21.66
C GLY A 17 7.38 -14.80 -20.43
N LEU A 18 8.66 -15.07 -20.20
CA LEU A 18 9.14 -15.80 -19.03
C LEU A 18 8.84 -15.01 -17.76
N ARG A 19 9.11 -13.70 -17.73
CA ARG A 19 8.81 -12.84 -16.58
C ARG A 19 7.31 -12.79 -16.27
N ARG A 20 6.46 -12.76 -17.30
CA ARG A 20 5.00 -12.84 -17.13
C ARG A 20 4.59 -14.18 -16.53
N ARG A 21 5.15 -15.29 -17.04
CA ARG A 21 4.88 -16.64 -16.54
C ARG A 21 5.35 -16.84 -15.10
N LEU A 22 6.56 -16.36 -14.76
CA LEU A 22 7.10 -16.41 -13.41
C LEU A 22 6.28 -15.59 -12.42
N ARG A 23 5.72 -14.44 -12.83
CA ARG A 23 4.80 -13.63 -12.02
C ARG A 23 3.43 -14.28 -11.80
N GLN A 24 3.04 -15.20 -12.68
CA GLN A 24 1.80 -15.96 -12.58
C GLN A 24 1.97 -17.29 -11.86
N LEU A 25 3.21 -17.68 -11.50
CA LEU A 25 3.40 -18.83 -10.63
C LEU A 25 2.68 -18.56 -9.31
N PRO A 26 1.91 -19.53 -8.80
CA PRO A 26 1.32 -19.39 -7.47
C PRO A 26 2.44 -19.12 -6.48
N LEU A 27 2.28 -18.06 -5.68
CA LEU A 27 3.24 -17.81 -4.60
C LEU A 27 3.22 -19.03 -3.66
N PRO A 28 4.37 -19.47 -3.13
CA PRO A 28 4.39 -20.54 -2.15
C PRO A 28 3.53 -20.15 -0.92
N TYR A 29 2.93 -21.18 -0.31
CA TYR A 29 1.94 -21.16 0.79
C TYR A 29 1.86 -19.85 1.59
N TYR A 30 0.81 -19.06 1.32
CA TYR A 30 0.47 -17.81 2.03
C TYR A 30 -0.62 -17.99 3.09
N GLU A 31 -1.05 -19.23 3.34
CA GLU A 31 -1.94 -19.53 4.47
C GLU A 31 -1.26 -19.15 5.79
N GLY A 32 -2.03 -18.50 6.68
CA GLY A 32 -1.52 -18.01 7.96
C GLY A 32 -0.68 -16.73 7.87
N ARG A 33 -0.43 -16.17 6.67
CA ARG A 33 0.24 -14.87 6.53
C ARG A 33 -0.73 -13.72 6.79
N HIS A 34 -0.26 -12.72 7.53
CA HIS A 34 -1.03 -11.54 7.90
C HIS A 34 -0.61 -10.34 7.06
N VAL A 35 -1.58 -9.65 6.44
CA VAL A 35 -1.35 -8.45 5.63
C VAL A 35 -2.13 -7.28 6.21
N VAL A 36 -1.47 -6.16 6.44
CA VAL A 36 -2.11 -4.90 6.82
C VAL A 36 -2.25 -4.03 5.58
N ILE A 37 -3.45 -3.49 5.33
CA ILE A 37 -3.74 -2.61 4.20
C ILE A 37 -4.41 -1.35 4.74
N THR A 38 -3.97 -0.17 4.32
CA THR A 38 -4.58 1.12 4.68
C THR A 38 -5.49 1.63 3.56
N GLY A 39 -6.57 2.34 3.89
CA GLY A 39 -7.42 2.98 2.88
C GLY A 39 -8.27 1.97 2.12
N CYS A 40 -8.92 1.07 2.85
CA CYS A 40 -9.69 -0.04 2.30
C CYS A 40 -11.17 0.30 2.08
N ASP A 41 -11.56 1.57 2.27
CA ASP A 41 -12.94 2.02 2.07
C ASP A 41 -13.45 1.76 0.65
N THR A 42 -12.60 2.02 -0.36
CA THR A 42 -12.94 1.91 -1.78
C THR A 42 -11.70 1.59 -2.63
N GLY A 43 -11.89 1.42 -3.94
CA GLY A 43 -10.81 1.42 -4.92
C GLY A 43 -9.81 0.27 -4.75
N PHE A 44 -8.52 0.57 -4.96
CA PHE A 44 -7.47 -0.45 -4.96
C PHE A 44 -7.29 -1.16 -3.62
N GLY A 45 -7.38 -0.43 -2.50
CA GLY A 45 -7.27 -1.03 -1.17
C GLY A 45 -8.39 -2.02 -0.90
N HIS A 46 -9.64 -1.64 -1.22
CA HIS A 46 -10.81 -2.49 -1.07
C HIS A 46 -10.70 -3.77 -1.91
N MET A 47 -10.41 -3.63 -3.21
CA MET A 47 -10.26 -4.77 -4.12
C MET A 47 -9.10 -5.69 -3.69
N LEU A 48 -7.98 -5.11 -3.23
CA LEU A 48 -6.84 -5.88 -2.76
C LEU A 48 -7.18 -6.66 -1.48
N ALA A 49 -7.92 -6.04 -0.54
CA ALA A 49 -8.34 -6.70 0.68
C ALA A 49 -9.21 -7.93 0.38
N MET A 50 -10.20 -7.78 -0.50
CA MET A 50 -11.06 -8.89 -0.96
C MET A 50 -10.26 -9.98 -1.67
N GLU A 51 -9.35 -9.62 -2.58
CA GLU A 51 -8.55 -10.58 -3.34
C GLU A 51 -7.61 -11.39 -2.44
N LEU A 52 -6.98 -10.75 -1.45
CA LEU A 52 -6.10 -11.44 -0.51
C LEU A 52 -6.88 -12.36 0.44
N ASP A 53 -8.07 -11.94 0.90
CA ASP A 53 -8.96 -12.79 1.70
C ASP A 53 -9.46 -14.00 0.88
N ALA A 54 -9.87 -13.80 -0.37
CA ALA A 54 -10.29 -14.87 -1.27
C ALA A 54 -9.18 -15.89 -1.55
N ARG A 55 -7.91 -15.45 -1.49
CA ARG A 55 -6.72 -16.31 -1.57
C ARG A 55 -6.34 -16.98 -0.24
N GLY A 56 -7.09 -16.74 0.83
CA GLY A 56 -6.95 -17.39 2.12
C GLY A 56 -5.97 -16.73 3.10
N LEU A 57 -5.46 -15.53 2.79
CA LEU A 57 -4.62 -14.74 3.70
C LEU A 57 -5.48 -14.11 4.81
N SER A 58 -4.83 -13.81 5.94
CA SER A 58 -5.43 -13.02 7.01
C SER A 58 -5.20 -11.54 6.74
N VAL A 59 -6.26 -10.76 6.59
CA VAL A 59 -6.17 -9.35 6.18
C VAL A 59 -6.63 -8.44 7.31
N PHE A 60 -5.81 -7.46 7.66
CA PHE A 60 -6.16 -6.34 8.52
C PHE A 60 -6.42 -5.13 7.63
N ALA A 61 -7.69 -4.78 7.42
CA ALA A 61 -8.11 -3.71 6.53
C ALA A 61 -8.46 -2.43 7.32
N GLY A 62 -7.61 -1.42 7.22
CA GLY A 62 -7.85 -0.10 7.81
C GLY A 62 -8.77 0.74 6.93
N CYS A 63 -9.90 1.18 7.47
CA CYS A 63 -10.89 2.01 6.78
C CYS A 63 -11.08 3.34 7.53
N LEU A 64 -11.26 4.43 6.80
CA LEU A 64 -11.57 5.73 7.38
C LEU A 64 -13.06 5.85 7.78
N THR A 65 -13.93 5.11 7.10
CA THR A 65 -15.39 5.22 7.23
C THR A 65 -16.01 3.91 7.68
N ASN A 66 -17.10 4.00 8.45
CA ASN A 66 -17.87 2.83 8.89
C ASN A 66 -18.47 2.07 7.70
N ASN A 67 -18.91 2.77 6.65
CA ASN A 67 -19.46 2.13 5.45
C ASN A 67 -18.42 1.22 4.77
N GLY A 68 -17.18 1.69 4.64
CA GLY A 68 -16.08 0.90 4.08
C GLY A 68 -15.80 -0.37 4.90
N GLU A 69 -15.87 -0.29 6.22
CA GLU A 69 -15.76 -1.45 7.10
C GLU A 69 -16.91 -2.44 6.90
N GLU A 70 -18.15 -1.95 6.88
CA GLU A 70 -19.34 -2.79 6.77
C GLU A 70 -19.38 -3.56 5.45
N GLU A 71 -19.02 -2.92 4.33
CA GLU A 71 -19.00 -3.59 3.03
C GLU A 71 -17.97 -4.71 2.99
N LEU A 72 -16.74 -4.48 3.48
CA LEU A 72 -15.73 -5.54 3.56
C LEU A 72 -16.15 -6.69 4.48
N LYS A 73 -16.77 -6.38 5.63
CA LYS A 73 -17.30 -7.40 6.55
C LYS A 73 -18.39 -8.26 5.92
N LYS A 74 -19.22 -7.68 5.04
CA LYS A 74 -20.28 -8.42 4.31
C LYS A 74 -19.71 -9.30 3.20
N SER A 75 -18.69 -8.82 2.48
CA SER A 75 -18.17 -9.48 1.28
C SER A 75 -17.03 -10.45 1.52
N CYS A 76 -16.40 -10.44 2.70
CA CYS A 76 -15.18 -11.21 2.98
C CYS A 76 -15.37 -12.23 4.10
N SER A 77 -14.42 -13.15 4.22
CA SER A 77 -14.38 -14.17 5.27
C SER A 77 -14.01 -13.58 6.64
N ARG A 78 -14.12 -14.42 7.69
CA ARG A 78 -13.69 -14.06 9.06
C ARG A 78 -12.17 -13.83 9.19
N LYS A 79 -11.37 -14.18 8.19
CA LYS A 79 -9.93 -13.92 8.16
C LYS A 79 -9.62 -12.46 7.83
N LEU A 80 -10.55 -11.75 7.18
CA LEU A 80 -10.49 -10.31 7.03
C LEU A 80 -11.10 -9.62 8.25
N ARG A 81 -10.31 -8.74 8.85
CA ARG A 81 -10.67 -7.93 10.02
C ARG A 81 -10.53 -6.46 9.65
N THR A 82 -11.61 -5.71 9.77
CA THR A 82 -11.58 -4.27 9.55
C THR A 82 -11.33 -3.53 10.87
N PHE A 83 -10.74 -2.34 10.77
CA PHE A 83 -10.58 -1.43 11.91
C PHE A 83 -10.58 0.02 11.43
N PRO A 84 -11.02 0.98 12.27
CA PRO A 84 -11.00 2.39 11.93
C PRO A 84 -9.54 2.88 11.87
N LEU A 85 -9.21 3.59 10.80
CA LEU A 85 -7.88 4.14 10.56
C LEU A 85 -7.94 5.44 9.77
N ASP A 86 -7.49 6.51 10.42
CA ASP A 86 -7.07 7.74 9.77
C ASP A 86 -5.54 7.78 9.81
N VAL A 87 -4.90 7.60 8.65
CA VAL A 87 -3.43 7.59 8.58
C VAL A 87 -2.82 8.97 8.84
N SER A 88 -3.61 10.05 8.81
CA SER A 88 -3.13 11.39 9.13
C SER A 88 -3.18 11.73 10.63
N ASP A 89 -3.78 10.85 11.45
CA ASP A 89 -3.86 10.99 12.90
C ASP A 89 -2.95 9.96 13.61
N PRO A 90 -1.86 10.40 14.27
CA PRO A 90 -0.97 9.52 15.02
C PRO A 90 -1.65 8.69 16.12
N ASP A 91 -2.70 9.23 16.76
CA ASP A 91 -3.45 8.49 17.78
C ASP A 91 -4.31 7.38 17.16
N SER A 92 -4.87 7.62 15.98
CA SER A 92 -5.56 6.62 15.18
C SER A 92 -4.61 5.48 14.79
N ILE A 93 -3.40 5.80 14.31
CA ILE A 93 -2.35 4.81 13.99
C ILE A 93 -1.96 3.99 15.21
N LYS A 94 -1.81 4.63 16.38
CA LYS A 94 -1.50 3.94 17.64
C LYS A 94 -2.59 2.95 18.03
N LYS A 95 -3.86 3.35 17.94
CA LYS A 95 -5.02 2.47 18.21
C LYS A 95 -5.08 1.31 17.21
N ALA A 96 -4.85 1.57 15.94
CA ALA A 96 -4.77 0.56 14.90
C ALA A 96 -3.67 -0.48 15.19
N LEU A 97 -2.47 -0.04 15.59
CA LEU A 97 -1.38 -0.96 15.95
C LEU A 97 -1.73 -1.83 17.16
N LEU A 98 -2.40 -1.27 18.17
CA LEU A 98 -2.89 -2.06 19.32
C LEU A 98 -3.92 -3.10 18.89
N TYR A 99 -4.87 -2.71 18.02
CA TYR A 99 -5.86 -3.63 17.46
C TYR A 99 -5.21 -4.78 16.68
N ILE A 100 -4.25 -4.47 15.78
CA ILE A 100 -3.52 -5.47 15.00
C ILE A 100 -2.80 -6.45 15.93
N LYS A 101 -2.05 -5.94 16.91
CA LYS A 101 -1.31 -6.78 17.87
C LYS A 101 -2.23 -7.70 18.68
N ALA A 102 -3.39 -7.21 19.12
CA ALA A 102 -4.35 -7.99 19.89
C ALA A 102 -4.99 -9.15 19.11
N HIS A 103 -4.95 -9.10 17.78
CA HIS A 103 -5.57 -10.09 16.89
C HIS A 103 -4.57 -10.91 16.08
N LEU A 104 -3.28 -10.66 16.24
CA LEU A 104 -2.22 -11.53 15.74
C LEU A 104 -2.05 -12.72 16.68
N PRO A 105 -1.70 -13.91 16.17
CA PRO A 105 -1.26 -15.00 17.03
C PRO A 105 -0.02 -14.62 17.83
N ASP A 106 0.18 -15.27 18.97
CA ASP A 106 1.35 -15.05 19.80
C ASP A 106 2.64 -15.26 19.01
N ASP A 107 3.62 -14.40 19.30
CA ASP A 107 4.91 -14.32 18.63
C ASP A 107 4.90 -14.19 17.09
N THR A 108 3.75 -13.89 16.49
CA THR A 108 3.62 -13.72 15.04
C THR A 108 3.69 -12.24 14.66
N GLY A 109 4.32 -11.94 13.53
CA GLY A 109 4.38 -10.58 12.98
C GLY A 109 3.40 -10.36 11.81
N ILE A 110 3.69 -9.37 10.97
CA ILE A 110 2.94 -9.16 9.72
C ILE A 110 3.84 -9.43 8.52
N TRP A 111 3.30 -10.16 7.55
CA TRP A 111 4.01 -10.53 6.33
C TRP A 111 4.11 -9.38 5.34
N ALA A 112 3.10 -8.52 5.30
CA ALA A 112 3.15 -7.32 4.48
C ALA A 112 2.36 -6.15 5.07
N LEU A 113 2.85 -4.94 4.82
CA LEU A 113 2.12 -3.69 4.97
C LEU A 113 1.92 -3.08 3.58
N VAL A 114 0.69 -2.73 3.25
CA VAL A 114 0.33 -2.01 2.03
C VAL A 114 -0.19 -0.63 2.39
N ASN A 115 0.69 0.38 2.26
CA ASN A 115 0.34 1.78 2.43
C ASN A 115 -0.38 2.27 1.17
N ASN A 116 -1.69 2.04 1.13
CA ASN A 116 -2.57 2.40 0.02
C ASN A 116 -3.35 3.71 0.23
N ALA A 117 -3.57 4.14 1.47
CA ALA A 117 -4.36 5.33 1.75
C ALA A 117 -3.78 6.55 1.05
N GLY A 118 -4.64 7.33 0.40
CA GLY A 118 -4.22 8.53 -0.29
C GLY A 118 -5.39 9.34 -0.83
N ILE A 119 -5.17 10.64 -0.98
CA ILE A 119 -6.14 11.61 -1.49
C ILE A 119 -5.53 12.41 -2.63
N ALA A 120 -6.37 12.91 -3.54
CA ALA A 120 -5.97 13.87 -4.57
C ALA A 120 -5.73 15.27 -3.99
N GLY A 121 -6.55 15.66 -3.01
CA GLY A 121 -6.56 17.01 -2.43
C GLY A 121 -7.15 18.06 -3.36
N SER A 122 -6.87 19.31 -3.05
CA SER A 122 -7.35 20.48 -3.81
C SER A 122 -6.73 20.53 -5.22
N VAL A 123 -7.55 20.89 -6.20
CA VAL A 123 -7.18 21.00 -7.62
C VAL A 123 -7.19 22.48 -8.00
N GLY A 124 -6.09 22.98 -8.57
CA GLY A 124 -6.04 24.33 -9.09
C GLY A 124 -4.65 24.74 -9.58
N PRO A 125 -4.54 25.90 -10.24
CA PRO A 125 -3.27 26.58 -10.48
C PRO A 125 -2.46 26.76 -9.18
N VAL A 126 -1.14 26.78 -9.29
CA VAL A 126 -0.24 26.80 -8.13
C VAL A 126 -0.46 28.01 -7.23
N ASP A 127 -0.73 29.17 -7.83
CA ASP A 127 -0.98 30.45 -7.18
C ASP A 127 -2.34 30.52 -6.46
N TRP A 128 -3.25 29.57 -6.71
CA TRP A 128 -4.53 29.46 -5.99
C TRP A 128 -4.44 28.57 -4.76
N LEU A 129 -3.43 27.71 -4.70
CA LEU A 129 -3.27 26.73 -3.66
C LEU A 129 -2.57 27.35 -2.45
N THR A 130 -3.13 27.09 -1.29
CA THR A 130 -2.58 27.52 -0.01
C THR A 130 -1.60 26.47 0.51
N ARG A 131 -0.72 26.87 1.45
CA ARG A 131 0.12 25.92 2.19
C ARG A 131 -0.72 24.79 2.83
N ARG A 132 -1.92 25.10 3.30
CA ARG A 132 -2.80 24.12 3.94
C ARG A 132 -3.19 23.01 2.95
N ASP A 133 -3.43 23.33 1.68
CA ASP A 133 -3.76 22.35 0.65
C ASP A 133 -2.65 21.31 0.47
N TYR A 134 -1.38 21.74 0.53
CA TYR A 134 -0.23 20.84 0.54
C TYR A 134 -0.17 20.01 1.81
N GLU A 135 -0.41 20.62 2.98
CA GLU A 135 -0.37 19.92 4.26
C GLU A 135 -1.43 18.81 4.36
N VAL A 136 -2.66 19.01 3.85
CA VAL A 136 -3.70 17.94 3.83
C VAL A 136 -3.20 16.74 3.03
N VAL A 137 -2.64 16.99 1.84
CA VAL A 137 -2.23 15.90 0.95
C VAL A 137 -0.99 15.20 1.48
N MET A 138 -0.02 15.95 2.01
CA MET A 138 1.19 15.39 2.61
C MET A 138 0.88 14.58 3.87
N SER A 139 -0.08 15.01 4.70
CA SER A 139 -0.43 14.30 5.94
C SER A 139 -0.93 12.89 5.66
N VAL A 140 -1.70 12.69 4.58
CA VAL A 140 -2.20 11.36 4.19
C VAL A 140 -1.18 10.61 3.33
N ASN A 141 -0.75 11.21 2.22
CA ASN A 141 -0.02 10.51 1.16
C ASN A 141 1.45 10.23 1.49
N LEU A 142 2.03 10.96 2.44
CA LEU A 142 3.43 10.86 2.83
C LEU A 142 3.59 10.56 4.32
N TYR A 143 3.17 11.47 5.20
CA TYR A 143 3.41 11.32 6.64
C TYR A 143 2.67 10.10 7.20
N GLY A 144 1.41 9.91 6.83
CA GLY A 144 0.68 8.70 7.22
C GLY A 144 1.32 7.40 6.71
N MET A 145 1.90 7.40 5.51
CA MET A 145 2.67 6.26 4.99
C MET A 145 3.93 6.00 5.84
N ILE A 146 4.68 7.05 6.19
CA ILE A 146 5.88 6.96 7.02
C ILE A 146 5.52 6.44 8.41
N ASP A 147 4.49 7.01 9.03
CA ASP A 147 4.10 6.70 10.40
C ASP A 147 3.53 5.28 10.52
N MET A 148 2.68 4.86 9.57
CA MET A 148 2.23 3.47 9.49
C MET A 148 3.40 2.50 9.29
N THR A 149 4.35 2.83 8.42
CA THR A 149 5.54 2.01 8.22
C THR A 149 6.34 1.86 9.51
N ASN A 150 6.66 2.98 10.16
CA ASN A 150 7.42 3.01 11.41
C ASN A 150 6.71 2.24 12.53
N ALA A 151 5.39 2.41 12.67
CA ALA A 151 4.57 1.71 13.65
C ALA A 151 4.57 0.19 13.42
N CYS A 152 4.55 -0.25 12.16
CA CYS A 152 4.53 -1.66 11.78
C CYS A 152 5.92 -2.31 11.68
N LEU A 153 7.02 -1.55 11.63
CA LEU A 153 8.38 -2.07 11.45
C LEU A 153 8.75 -3.22 12.42
N PRO A 154 8.45 -3.16 13.73
CA PRO A 154 8.74 -4.26 14.64
C PRO A 154 8.01 -5.56 14.26
N LEU A 155 6.76 -5.47 13.79
CA LEU A 155 5.96 -6.62 13.36
C LEU A 155 6.41 -7.16 12.00
N LEU A 156 6.79 -6.28 11.08
CA LEU A 156 7.34 -6.66 9.77
C LEU A 156 8.66 -7.42 9.92
N ARG A 157 9.55 -6.95 10.80
CA ARG A 157 10.87 -7.58 11.02
C ARG A 157 10.75 -9.01 11.52
N LYS A 158 9.76 -9.32 12.38
CA LYS A 158 9.51 -10.68 12.86
C LYS A 158 9.26 -11.69 11.72
N GLU A 159 8.48 -11.29 10.72
CA GLU A 159 8.12 -12.15 9.59
C GLU A 159 9.06 -12.03 8.38
N LYS A 160 10.10 -11.19 8.48
CA LYS A 160 10.87 -10.74 7.30
C LYS A 160 9.94 -10.20 6.20
N GLY A 161 8.95 -9.43 6.64
CA GLY A 161 7.85 -8.94 5.83
C GLY A 161 8.24 -7.87 4.82
N ARG A 162 7.25 -7.39 4.07
CA ARG A 162 7.45 -6.41 2.99
C ARG A 162 6.57 -5.17 3.19
N VAL A 163 7.10 -4.02 2.79
CA VAL A 163 6.32 -2.78 2.68
C VAL A 163 6.04 -2.52 1.21
N VAL A 164 4.77 -2.27 0.88
CA VAL A 164 4.31 -1.88 -0.45
C VAL A 164 3.67 -0.51 -0.34
N ASN A 165 4.32 0.50 -0.91
CA ASN A 165 3.84 1.87 -0.90
C ASN A 165 3.11 2.17 -2.23
N MET A 166 1.84 2.57 -2.14
CA MET A 166 1.07 2.97 -3.32
C MET A 166 1.40 4.41 -3.70
N THR A 167 2.25 4.55 -4.71
CA THR A 167 2.62 5.84 -5.28
C THR A 167 1.70 6.20 -6.46
N SER A 168 2.23 6.73 -7.55
CA SER A 168 1.50 7.05 -8.77
C SER A 168 2.49 7.26 -9.91
N ILE A 169 2.02 7.22 -11.16
CA ILE A 169 2.77 7.80 -12.29
C ILE A 169 3.14 9.26 -12.00
N CYS A 170 2.31 9.95 -11.21
CA CYS A 170 2.55 11.31 -10.73
C CYS A 170 3.71 11.46 -9.74
N GLY A 171 4.34 10.36 -9.30
CA GLY A 171 5.61 10.36 -8.58
C GLY A 171 6.85 10.31 -9.49
N ARG A 172 6.65 10.23 -10.81
CA ARG A 172 7.72 10.17 -11.81
C ARG A 172 7.62 11.25 -12.87
N ILE A 173 6.40 11.69 -13.18
CA ILE A 173 6.11 12.80 -14.09
C ILE A 173 5.00 13.68 -13.51
N THR A 174 5.01 14.97 -13.80
CA THR A 174 4.05 15.93 -13.23
C THR A 174 2.84 16.08 -14.15
N LEU A 175 1.74 15.36 -13.86
CA LEU A 175 0.50 15.35 -14.67
C LEU A 175 -0.78 15.62 -13.85
N ALA A 176 -0.64 15.93 -12.56
CA ALA A 176 -1.73 16.17 -11.63
C ALA A 176 -1.46 17.45 -10.80
N PRO A 177 -2.42 17.94 -9.99
CA PRO A 177 -2.21 19.12 -9.15
C PRO A 177 -0.93 19.01 -8.31
N THR A 178 -0.29 20.15 -8.08
CA THR A 178 1.02 20.21 -7.42
C THR A 178 1.08 19.56 -6.04
N PRO A 179 0.06 19.64 -5.15
CA PRO A 179 0.10 18.96 -3.86
C PRO A 179 0.20 17.44 -4.03
N TYR A 180 -0.59 16.88 -4.95
CA TYR A 180 -0.60 15.46 -5.24
C TYR A 180 0.74 14.99 -5.82
N CYS A 181 1.22 15.64 -6.87
CA CYS A 181 2.50 15.31 -7.47
C CYS A 181 3.63 15.41 -6.44
N ALA A 182 3.73 16.52 -5.71
CA ALA A 182 4.75 16.69 -4.67
C ALA A 182 4.72 15.55 -3.64
N SER A 183 3.53 15.16 -3.19
CA SER A 183 3.39 14.04 -2.24
C SER A 183 3.83 12.70 -2.82
N LYS A 184 3.56 12.44 -4.11
CA LYS A 184 3.91 11.16 -4.75
C LYS A 184 5.38 11.08 -5.14
N TYR A 185 6.01 12.20 -5.52
CA TYR A 185 7.46 12.27 -5.68
C TYR A 185 8.17 12.02 -4.34
N ALA A 186 7.69 12.65 -3.26
CA ALA A 186 8.23 12.42 -1.92
C ALA A 186 8.06 10.95 -1.47
N ALA A 187 6.91 10.33 -1.76
CA ALA A 187 6.65 8.94 -1.42
C ALA A 187 7.55 7.95 -2.20
N GLU A 188 7.88 8.23 -3.47
CA GLU A 188 8.87 7.45 -4.23
C GLU A 188 10.26 7.56 -3.59
N ALA A 189 10.72 8.79 -3.30
CA ALA A 189 12.01 9.01 -2.64
C ALA A 189 12.08 8.32 -1.27
N TYR A 190 11.02 8.40 -0.46
CA TYR A 190 10.92 7.66 0.80
C TYR A 190 11.02 6.15 0.59
N SER A 191 10.32 5.61 -0.43
CA SER A 191 10.33 4.18 -0.74
C SER A 191 11.71 3.68 -1.15
N ASP A 192 12.46 4.50 -1.91
CA ASP A 192 13.84 4.21 -2.28
C ASP A 192 14.76 4.22 -1.06
N CYS A 193 14.68 5.24 -0.21
CA CYS A 193 15.44 5.28 1.05
C CYS A 193 15.13 4.08 1.95
N LEU A 194 13.84 3.75 2.12
CA LEU A 194 13.38 2.62 2.94
C LEU A 194 14.01 1.31 2.47
N ARG A 195 14.15 1.11 1.16
CA ARG A 195 14.77 -0.11 0.59
C ARG A 195 16.23 -0.29 1.00
N TYR A 196 16.97 0.80 1.22
CA TYR A 196 18.37 0.73 1.65
C TYR A 196 18.52 0.59 3.17
N SER A 197 17.53 1.03 3.95
CA SER A 197 17.64 1.17 5.39
C SER A 197 16.85 0.15 6.23
N ALA A 198 16.02 -0.70 5.62
CA ALA A 198 15.09 -1.60 6.31
C ALA A 198 15.37 -3.09 6.12
#